data_AF-A0A963AAD5-F1
#
_entry.id   AF-A0A963AAD5-F1
#
_cell.length_a   1.000
_cell.length_b   1.000
_cell.length_c   1.000
_cell.angle_alpha   90.00
_cell.angle_beta   90.00
_cell.angle_gamma   90.00
#
_symmetry.space_group_name_H-M   'P 1'
#
loop_
_entity.id
_entity.type
_entity.pdbx_description
1 polymer ?
#
loop_
_entity_poly.entity_id
_entity_poly.type
_entity_poly.pdbx_seq_one_letter_code
_entity_poly.pdbx_strand_id
1 'polypeptide(L)'
;DSFRTVFNDRVSSFRVMDAIILDLDEVKGIRQAVAGVTVNDVIVSVVGGGLRKYLQGKGELPQGSLVTAAPINVRAERNSDSRGNQVGIMSIRMYTDIEDPVERLRAVNESVRGSKEYASAVGTTSMMELSQGLWPQVIGAGFKLGTLFARAGDIGLPMHTVVSNVPGPQVPLYLAGARLHMLVGLGPIMDMMGLFHGVISGAGKISITFVSCRELMPDPQTYRECLQEAWDELRAATHTLAPVKRSKRRAGGRGSGARAGKVARPKAKASAKLGPETKSKSKSKARVGPKTKAKTKARAAAGRKAAAKKRPAN
;
A
#
# COMPACT_ATOMS: atom_id res chain seq x y z
N ASP A 1 -15.56 -3.42 21.21
CA ASP A 1 -14.41 -4.33 21.06
C ASP A 1 -13.15 -3.60 20.63
N SER A 2 -12.04 -3.92 21.29
CA SER A 2 -10.73 -3.35 21.00
C SER A 2 -10.23 -3.86 19.65
N PHE A 3 -10.10 -2.96 18.67
CA PHE A 3 -9.47 -3.23 17.37
C PHE A 3 -7.92 -3.25 17.48
N ARG A 4 -7.35 -3.45 18.67
CA ARG A 4 -5.91 -3.37 18.91
C ARG A 4 -5.36 -4.74 19.27
N THR A 5 -4.16 -5.01 18.78
CA THR A 5 -3.32 -6.15 19.18
C THR A 5 -2.07 -5.63 19.88
N VAL A 6 -1.24 -6.53 20.41
CA VAL A 6 0.12 -6.23 20.88
C VAL A 6 0.95 -5.44 19.85
N PHE A 7 0.69 -5.61 18.54
CA PHE A 7 1.43 -4.86 17.50
C PHE A 7 0.98 -3.40 17.34
N ASN A 8 -0.09 -2.98 18.01
CA ASN A 8 -0.58 -1.62 18.03
C ASN A 8 -0.16 -0.88 19.30
N ASP A 9 1.09 -1.07 19.72
CA ASP A 9 1.67 -0.42 20.90
C ASP A 9 3.00 0.28 20.56
N ARG A 10 3.69 0.76 21.59
CA ARG A 10 4.98 1.43 21.51
C ARG A 10 6.06 0.45 21.06
N VAL A 11 6.94 0.95 20.20
CA VAL A 11 8.07 0.16 19.69
C VAL A 11 9.33 0.50 20.48
N SER A 12 10.00 -0.51 21.01
CA SER A 12 11.28 -0.35 21.71
C SER A 12 12.46 -0.24 20.74
N SER A 13 13.67 0.00 21.27
CA SER A 13 14.89 0.13 20.46
C SER A 13 15.42 -1.22 19.93
N PHE A 14 15.04 -2.34 20.53
CA PHE A 14 15.60 -3.66 20.19
C PHE A 14 14.77 -4.35 19.11
N ARG A 15 15.26 -4.35 17.88
CA ARG A 15 14.61 -5.02 16.74
C ARG A 15 14.75 -6.55 16.85
N VAL A 16 13.70 -7.24 16.45
CA VAL A 16 13.72 -8.68 16.14
C VAL A 16 13.28 -8.85 14.69
N MET A 17 13.85 -9.85 14.03
CA MET A 17 13.47 -10.21 12.66
C MET A 17 13.65 -11.70 12.45
N ASP A 18 12.86 -12.26 11.56
CA ASP A 18 13.06 -13.59 11.00
C ASP A 18 12.38 -13.67 9.62
N ALA A 19 12.55 -14.78 8.91
CA ALA A 19 11.95 -14.99 7.60
C ALA A 19 11.58 -16.45 7.34
N ILE A 20 10.54 -16.64 6.53
CA ILE A 20 10.30 -17.91 5.82
C ILE A 20 10.64 -17.76 4.35
N ILE A 21 11.20 -18.80 3.75
CA ILE A 21 11.64 -18.82 2.36
C ILE A 21 10.86 -19.88 1.62
N LEU A 22 10.16 -19.45 0.57
CA LEU A 22 9.26 -20.28 -0.20
C LEU A 22 9.73 -20.40 -1.64
N ASP A 23 9.34 -21.48 -2.29
CA ASP A 23 9.50 -21.65 -3.72
C ASP A 23 8.48 -20.80 -4.48
N LEU A 24 8.99 -19.92 -5.36
CA LEU A 24 8.13 -19.00 -6.11
C LEU A 24 7.16 -19.76 -7.02
N ASP A 25 7.57 -20.93 -7.52
CA ASP A 25 6.73 -21.76 -8.39
C ASP A 25 5.61 -22.46 -7.61
N GLU A 26 5.82 -22.83 -6.34
CA GLU A 26 4.74 -23.32 -5.48
C GLU A 26 3.70 -22.22 -5.22
N VAL A 27 4.15 -20.98 -4.95
CA VAL A 27 3.25 -19.82 -4.79
C VAL A 27 2.44 -19.57 -6.07
N LYS A 28 3.09 -19.67 -7.23
CA LYS A 28 2.39 -19.59 -8.54
C LYS A 28 1.45 -20.78 -8.75
N GLY A 29 1.75 -21.94 -8.20
CA GLY A 29 0.89 -23.13 -8.23
C GLY A 29 -0.42 -22.90 -7.49
N ILE A 30 -0.34 -22.40 -6.24
CA ILE A 30 -1.52 -22.03 -5.43
C ILE A 30 -2.39 -21.01 -6.16
N ARG A 31 -1.77 -19.97 -6.70
CA ARG A 31 -2.45 -18.95 -7.52
C ARG A 31 -3.19 -19.55 -8.72
N GLN A 32 -2.66 -20.62 -9.33
CA GLN A 32 -3.31 -21.29 -10.45
C GLN A 32 -4.44 -22.24 -10.02
N ALA A 33 -4.32 -22.83 -8.83
CA ALA A 33 -5.33 -23.73 -8.26
C ALA A 33 -6.60 -23.00 -7.82
N VAL A 34 -6.48 -21.75 -7.34
CA VAL A 34 -7.63 -20.95 -6.88
C VAL A 34 -7.95 -19.83 -7.87
N ALA A 35 -9.13 -19.89 -8.48
CA ALA A 35 -9.54 -18.95 -9.51
C ALA A 35 -9.55 -17.50 -8.99
N GLY A 36 -9.00 -16.57 -9.78
CA GLY A 36 -9.00 -15.13 -9.47
C GLY A 36 -7.90 -14.65 -8.53
N VAL A 37 -7.22 -15.57 -7.83
CA VAL A 37 -6.16 -15.26 -6.87
C VAL A 37 -4.91 -14.70 -7.54
N THR A 38 -4.25 -13.77 -6.86
CA THR A 38 -2.94 -13.19 -7.21
C THR A 38 -1.86 -13.64 -6.22
N VAL A 39 -0.58 -13.45 -6.58
CA VAL A 39 0.55 -13.73 -5.67
C VAL A 39 0.44 -12.92 -4.37
N ASN A 40 -0.03 -11.67 -4.45
CA ASN A 40 -0.22 -10.83 -3.27
C ASN A 40 -1.27 -11.40 -2.32
N ASP A 41 -2.36 -11.95 -2.85
CA ASP A 41 -3.43 -12.53 -2.03
C ASP A 41 -2.93 -13.79 -1.29
N VAL A 42 -2.10 -14.61 -1.95
CA VAL A 42 -1.44 -15.76 -1.32
C VAL A 42 -0.56 -15.30 -0.16
N ILE A 43 0.29 -14.29 -0.38
CA ILE A 43 1.17 -13.73 0.64
C ILE A 43 0.36 -13.20 1.83
N VAL A 44 -0.65 -12.37 1.57
CA VAL A 44 -1.49 -11.78 2.63
C VAL A 44 -2.25 -12.88 3.40
N SER A 45 -2.72 -13.93 2.70
CA SER A 45 -3.37 -15.07 3.34
C SER A 45 -2.42 -15.87 4.24
N VAL A 46 -1.16 -16.06 3.83
CA VAL A 46 -0.14 -16.74 4.64
C VAL A 46 0.20 -15.91 5.88
N VAL A 47 0.42 -14.60 5.71
CA VAL A 47 0.66 -13.68 6.84
C VAL A 47 -0.54 -13.66 7.79
N GLY A 48 -1.77 -13.62 7.26
CA GLY A 48 -2.99 -13.72 8.04
C GLY A 48 -3.09 -15.02 8.84
N GLY A 49 -2.79 -16.16 8.21
CA GLY A 49 -2.77 -17.46 8.89
C GLY A 49 -1.71 -17.56 9.98
N GLY A 50 -0.49 -17.06 9.72
CA GLY A 50 0.58 -17.04 10.71
C GLY A 50 0.24 -16.13 11.90
N LEU A 51 -0.31 -14.95 11.65
CA LEU A 51 -0.77 -14.06 12.72
C LEU A 51 -1.93 -14.63 13.52
N ARG A 52 -2.88 -15.30 12.86
CA ARG A 52 -3.96 -16.01 13.55
C ARG A 52 -3.38 -17.00 14.54
N LYS A 53 -2.52 -17.91 14.07
CA LYS A 53 -1.88 -18.95 14.90
C LYS A 53 -1.10 -18.35 16.07
N TYR A 54 -0.25 -17.36 15.79
CA TYR A 54 0.60 -16.75 16.81
C TYR A 54 -0.21 -16.00 17.89
N LEU A 55 -1.18 -15.17 17.50
CA LEU A 55 -2.02 -14.46 18.48
C LEU A 55 -2.98 -15.41 19.19
N GLN A 56 -3.50 -16.44 18.52
CA GLN A 56 -4.34 -17.46 19.14
C GLN A 56 -3.56 -18.26 20.20
N GLY A 57 -2.31 -18.65 19.90
CA GLY A 57 -1.42 -19.32 20.85
C GLY A 57 -1.12 -18.48 22.11
N LYS A 58 -1.27 -17.16 22.02
CA LYS A 58 -1.12 -16.22 23.14
C LYS A 58 -2.43 -15.85 23.82
N GLY A 59 -3.58 -16.32 23.32
CA GLY A 59 -4.89 -15.90 23.79
C GLY A 59 -5.23 -14.43 23.47
N GLU A 60 -4.55 -13.84 22.48
CA GLU A 60 -4.66 -12.42 22.11
C GLU A 60 -5.27 -12.22 20.72
N LEU A 61 -5.79 -13.28 20.08
CA LEU A 61 -6.48 -13.15 18.80
C LEU A 61 -7.78 -12.35 18.97
N PRO A 62 -7.95 -11.19 18.29
CA PRO A 62 -9.19 -10.44 18.36
C PRO A 62 -10.36 -11.20 17.72
N GLN A 63 -11.59 -10.88 18.13
CA GLN A 63 -12.81 -11.45 17.51
C GLN A 63 -12.94 -11.06 16.03
N GLY A 64 -12.48 -9.86 15.66
CA GLY A 64 -12.50 -9.38 14.28
C GLY A 64 -11.25 -9.75 13.49
N SER A 65 -11.37 -9.75 12.16
CA SER A 65 -10.22 -9.88 11.25
C SER A 65 -9.18 -8.79 11.50
N LEU A 66 -7.90 -9.18 11.54
CA LEU A 66 -6.80 -8.24 11.38
C LEU A 66 -6.81 -7.61 9.99
N VAL A 67 -6.17 -6.45 9.90
CA VAL A 67 -6.07 -5.63 8.68
C VAL A 67 -4.62 -5.25 8.44
N THR A 68 -4.15 -5.44 7.21
CA THR A 68 -2.83 -4.99 6.77
C THR A 68 -2.92 -3.78 5.86
N ALA A 69 -1.95 -2.88 5.98
CA ALA A 69 -1.65 -1.91 4.95
C ALA A 69 -0.86 -2.59 3.82
N ALA A 70 -1.18 -2.32 2.57
CA ALA A 70 -0.38 -2.79 1.42
C ALA A 70 -0.16 -1.64 0.43
N PRO A 71 1.08 -1.37 0.03
CA PRO A 71 1.35 -0.43 -1.06
C PRO A 71 0.82 -0.97 -2.39
N ILE A 72 0.17 -0.13 -3.19
CA ILE A 72 -0.23 -0.45 -4.56
C ILE A 72 0.30 0.54 -5.58
N ASN A 73 0.72 0.00 -6.71
CA ASN A 73 1.01 0.79 -7.90
C ASN A 73 -0.31 1.33 -8.46
N VAL A 74 -0.60 2.59 -8.20
CA VAL A 74 -1.70 3.33 -8.82
C VAL A 74 -1.13 3.97 -10.07
N ARG A 75 -1.09 3.23 -11.19
CA ARG A 75 -0.87 3.87 -12.49
C ARG A 75 -2.22 4.40 -12.96
N ALA A 76 -2.40 5.72 -12.95
CA ALA A 76 -3.52 6.33 -13.64
C ALA A 76 -3.37 6.09 -15.14
N GLU A 77 -4.35 5.43 -15.75
CA GLU A 77 -4.44 5.35 -17.21
C GLU A 77 -4.57 6.76 -17.79
N ARG A 78 -3.75 7.05 -18.81
CA ARG A 78 -3.68 8.24 -19.67
C ARG A 78 -3.06 9.53 -19.10
N ASN A 79 -1.94 9.90 -19.73
CA ASN A 79 -1.43 11.26 -19.93
C ASN A 79 -0.94 12.01 -18.70
N SER A 80 0.09 11.51 -18.03
CA SER A 80 1.00 12.45 -17.34
C SER A 80 2.45 12.02 -17.55
N ASP A 81 3.27 12.98 -17.98
CA ASP A 81 4.74 12.87 -18.08
C ASP A 81 5.41 12.76 -16.69
N SER A 82 4.69 12.28 -15.67
CA SER A 82 5.20 12.15 -14.30
C SER A 82 5.97 10.83 -14.14
N ARG A 83 7.29 10.89 -14.27
CA ARG A 83 8.24 9.79 -13.98
C ARG A 83 8.42 9.50 -12.47
N GLY A 84 7.39 9.72 -11.66
CA GLY A 84 7.40 9.46 -10.21
C GLY A 84 6.81 8.10 -9.87
N ASN A 85 7.34 7.42 -8.85
CA ASN A 85 6.71 6.23 -8.27
C ASN A 85 5.32 6.65 -7.77
N GLN A 86 4.22 6.11 -8.32
CA GLN A 86 2.84 6.39 -7.89
C GLN A 86 2.35 5.21 -7.05
N VAL A 87 2.57 5.29 -5.73
CA VAL A 87 2.24 4.26 -4.75
C VAL A 87 1.17 4.78 -3.80
N GLY A 88 -0.03 4.18 -3.86
CA GLY A 88 -1.10 4.37 -2.89
C GLY A 88 -1.00 3.33 -1.78
N ILE A 89 -1.72 3.53 -0.66
CA ILE A 89 -1.85 2.54 0.41
C ILE A 89 -3.28 2.03 0.41
N MET A 90 -3.47 0.72 0.39
CA MET A 90 -4.77 0.08 0.63
C MET A 90 -4.79 -0.67 1.95
N SER A 91 -5.96 -0.73 2.58
CA SER A 91 -6.22 -1.64 3.68
C SER A 91 -6.82 -2.93 3.15
N ILE A 92 -6.28 -4.07 3.59
CA ILE A 92 -6.73 -5.40 3.22
C ILE A 92 -7.06 -6.16 4.50
N ARG A 93 -8.29 -6.71 4.59
CA ARG A 93 -8.64 -7.64 5.66
C ARG A 93 -7.93 -8.97 5.41
N MET A 94 -7.26 -9.48 6.42
CA MET A 94 -6.50 -10.74 6.33
C MET A 94 -7.34 -11.98 6.67
N TYR A 95 -8.58 -11.77 7.11
CA TYR A 95 -9.56 -12.78 7.53
C TYR A 95 -8.98 -13.76 8.53
N THR A 96 -8.35 -13.22 9.58
CA THR A 96 -7.77 -13.99 10.68
C THR A 96 -8.82 -14.67 11.55
N ASP A 97 -10.10 -14.36 11.36
CA ASP A 97 -11.28 -15.01 11.91
C ASP A 97 -11.64 -16.31 11.16
N ILE A 98 -11.19 -16.50 9.92
CA ILE A 98 -11.40 -17.72 9.13
C ILE A 98 -10.25 -18.71 9.36
N GLU A 99 -10.62 -19.94 9.75
CA GLU A 99 -9.67 -21.03 10.02
C GLU A 99 -9.20 -21.74 8.75
N ASP A 100 -10.14 -22.11 7.87
CA ASP A 100 -9.82 -22.81 6.62
C ASP A 100 -8.92 -21.95 5.72
N PRO A 101 -7.75 -22.47 5.30
CA PRO A 101 -6.78 -21.67 4.57
C PRO A 101 -7.24 -21.27 3.16
N VAL A 102 -8.05 -22.10 2.49
CA VAL A 102 -8.53 -21.83 1.13
C VAL A 102 -9.68 -20.85 1.15
N GLU A 103 -10.60 -20.97 2.11
CA GLU A 103 -11.67 -20.02 2.36
C GLU A 103 -11.11 -18.65 2.72
N ARG A 104 -10.12 -18.59 3.62
CA ARG A 104 -9.38 -17.35 3.94
C ARG A 104 -8.75 -16.74 2.70
N LEU A 105 -8.06 -17.53 1.88
CA LEU A 105 -7.45 -17.03 0.64
C LEU A 105 -8.50 -16.43 -0.32
N ARG A 106 -9.66 -17.08 -0.47
CA ARG A 106 -10.76 -16.56 -1.30
C ARG A 106 -11.33 -15.27 -0.73
N ALA A 107 -11.53 -15.20 0.58
CA ALA A 107 -12.01 -13.99 1.26
C ALA A 107 -11.02 -12.82 1.11
N VAL A 108 -9.72 -13.08 1.28
CA VAL A 108 -8.65 -12.09 1.03
C VAL A 108 -8.70 -11.59 -0.41
N ASN A 109 -8.80 -12.49 -1.40
CA ASN A 109 -8.90 -12.10 -2.81
C ASN A 109 -10.10 -11.19 -3.08
N GLU A 110 -11.27 -11.51 -2.50
CA GLU A 110 -12.47 -10.68 -2.61
C GLU A 110 -12.27 -9.30 -1.98
N SER A 111 -11.68 -9.23 -0.79
CA SER A 111 -11.36 -7.95 -0.12
C SER A 111 -10.37 -7.12 -0.94
N VAL A 112 -9.34 -7.72 -1.52
CA VAL A 112 -8.37 -7.00 -2.36
C VAL A 112 -9.03 -6.45 -3.62
N ARG A 113 -9.97 -7.19 -4.23
CA ARG A 113 -10.72 -6.72 -5.39
C ARG A 113 -11.57 -5.50 -5.04
N GLY A 114 -12.36 -5.57 -3.97
CA GLY A 114 -13.16 -4.45 -3.48
C GLY A 114 -12.31 -3.23 -3.06
N SER A 115 -11.18 -3.45 -2.38
CA SER A 115 -10.27 -2.37 -1.98
C SER A 115 -9.58 -1.68 -3.17
N LYS A 116 -9.28 -2.42 -4.25
CA LYS A 116 -8.74 -1.83 -5.50
C LYS A 116 -9.78 -0.98 -6.22
N GLU A 117 -11.01 -1.46 -6.31
CA GLU A 117 -12.13 -0.71 -6.88
C GLU A 117 -12.36 0.59 -6.11
N TYR A 118 -12.40 0.52 -4.78
CA TYR A 118 -12.49 1.70 -3.91
C TYR A 118 -11.30 2.66 -4.09
N ALA A 119 -10.06 2.16 -4.05
CA ALA A 119 -8.87 2.98 -4.25
C ALA A 119 -8.82 3.65 -5.63
N SER A 120 -9.35 2.99 -6.67
CA SER A 120 -9.48 3.55 -8.02
C SER A 120 -10.62 4.58 -8.13
N ALA A 121 -11.72 4.38 -7.40
CA ALA A 121 -12.90 5.24 -7.42
C ALA A 121 -12.74 6.51 -6.59
N VAL A 122 -11.98 6.46 -5.49
CA VAL A 122 -11.74 7.61 -4.59
C VAL A 122 -10.84 8.67 -5.22
N GLY A 123 -10.20 8.38 -6.35
CA GLY A 123 -9.36 9.35 -7.05
C GLY A 123 -8.07 9.62 -6.29
N THR A 124 -6.99 9.73 -7.05
CA THR A 124 -5.65 10.13 -6.62
C THR A 124 -5.70 11.42 -5.81
N THR A 125 -5.65 11.33 -4.48
CA THR A 125 -5.33 12.49 -3.63
C THR A 125 -4.28 12.10 -2.60
N SER A 126 -3.03 12.20 -3.04
CA SER A 126 -2.05 13.08 -2.38
C SER A 126 -1.40 12.68 -1.05
N MET A 127 -1.20 11.40 -0.72
CA MET A 127 -0.11 11.09 0.23
C MET A 127 1.27 11.35 -0.43
N MET A 128 1.36 11.10 -1.74
CA MET A 128 2.58 11.33 -2.51
C MET A 128 2.79 12.78 -2.94
N GLU A 129 1.74 13.52 -3.30
CA GLU A 129 1.87 14.97 -3.54
C GLU A 129 2.24 15.73 -2.27
N LEU A 130 1.72 15.29 -1.11
CA LEU A 130 2.21 15.78 0.19
C LEU A 130 3.68 15.39 0.42
N SER A 131 4.11 14.18 0.02
CA SER A 131 5.52 13.76 0.19
C SER A 131 6.51 14.43 -0.78
N GLN A 132 6.05 14.83 -1.97
CA GLN A 132 6.88 15.47 -3.00
C GLN A 132 6.95 16.99 -2.81
N GLY A 133 5.96 17.60 -2.13
CA GLY A 133 5.94 19.03 -1.79
C GLY A 133 6.44 19.36 -0.37
N LEU A 134 6.48 18.39 0.55
CA LEU A 134 6.91 18.62 1.94
C LEU A 134 8.31 18.09 2.18
N TRP A 135 9.12 18.89 2.88
CA TRP A 135 10.48 18.53 3.25
C TRP A 135 10.44 17.27 4.14
N PRO A 136 11.40 16.34 4.04
CA PRO A 136 11.43 15.11 4.85
C PRO A 136 11.26 15.34 6.36
N GLN A 137 11.70 16.50 6.84
CA GLN A 137 11.55 16.93 8.23
C GLN A 137 10.10 17.24 8.63
N VAL A 138 9.30 17.78 7.72
CA VAL A 138 7.87 18.07 7.93
C VAL A 138 7.05 16.78 7.90
N ILE A 139 7.39 15.85 7.01
CA ILE A 139 6.82 14.50 6.99
C ILE A 139 7.15 13.77 8.29
N GLY A 140 8.42 13.80 8.71
CA GLY A 140 8.87 13.22 9.97
C GLY A 140 8.19 13.84 11.19
N ALA A 141 7.98 15.16 11.21
CA ALA A 141 7.24 15.84 12.26
C ALA A 141 5.75 15.47 12.25
N GLY A 142 5.12 15.38 11.08
CA GLY A 142 3.74 14.94 10.91
C GLY A 142 3.51 13.50 11.37
N PHE A 143 4.42 12.58 11.05
CA PHE A 143 4.36 11.20 11.57
C PHE A 143 4.58 11.13 13.09
N LYS A 144 5.51 11.92 13.64
CA LYS A 144 5.71 12.03 15.09
C LYS A 144 4.47 12.60 15.79
N LEU A 145 3.83 13.59 15.19
CA LEU A 145 2.63 14.19 15.75
C LEU A 145 1.42 13.26 15.62
N GLY A 146 1.25 12.59 14.48
CA GLY A 146 0.23 11.57 14.28
C GLY A 146 0.38 10.36 15.22
N THR A 147 1.61 9.92 15.47
CA THR A 147 1.88 8.88 16.49
C THR A 147 1.59 9.37 17.90
N LEU A 148 1.87 10.64 18.23
CA LEU A 148 1.47 11.25 19.51
C LEU A 148 -0.05 11.34 19.68
N PHE A 149 -0.80 11.66 18.62
CA PHE A 149 -2.28 11.67 18.66
C PHE A 149 -2.88 10.25 18.73
N ALA A 150 -2.32 9.29 17.98
CA ALA A 150 -2.72 7.89 18.08
C ALA A 150 -2.45 7.31 19.49
N ARG A 151 -1.34 7.74 20.12
CA ARG A 151 -1.01 7.46 21.53
C ARG A 151 -2.02 8.04 22.52
N ALA A 152 -2.61 9.20 22.23
CA ALA A 152 -3.59 9.84 23.10
C ALA A 152 -4.97 9.15 23.10
N GLY A 153 -5.19 8.15 22.24
CA GLY A 153 -6.42 7.35 22.19
C GLY A 153 -7.45 7.81 21.17
N ASP A 154 -7.26 8.97 20.55
CA ASP A 154 -8.29 9.59 19.70
C ASP A 154 -8.33 9.07 18.26
N ILE A 155 -7.26 8.41 17.78
CA ILE A 155 -7.18 7.89 16.40
C ILE A 155 -6.52 6.51 16.43
N GLY A 156 -7.33 5.44 16.43
CA GLY A 156 -6.83 4.10 16.13
C GLY A 156 -6.49 4.01 14.65
N LEU A 157 -5.22 3.71 14.32
CA LEU A 157 -4.91 3.30 12.95
C LEU A 157 -5.63 1.98 12.68
N PRO A 158 -6.49 1.87 11.65
CA PRO A 158 -7.28 0.67 11.39
C PRO A 158 -6.42 -0.42 10.71
N MET A 159 -5.17 -0.58 11.14
CA MET A 159 -4.16 -1.44 10.53
C MET A 159 -3.29 -2.02 11.63
N HIS A 160 -2.95 -3.30 11.52
CA HIS A 160 -2.20 -4.06 12.53
C HIS A 160 -0.77 -4.37 12.06
N THR A 161 -0.57 -4.36 10.75
CA THR A 161 0.73 -4.60 10.12
C THR A 161 0.78 -3.96 8.73
N VAL A 162 1.96 -3.98 8.13
CA VAL A 162 2.17 -3.65 6.71
C VAL A 162 2.68 -4.90 6.00
N VAL A 163 2.16 -5.19 4.82
CA VAL A 163 2.69 -6.21 3.91
C VAL A 163 3.11 -5.51 2.63
N SER A 164 4.43 -5.46 2.40
CA SER A 164 5.03 -4.83 1.24
C SER A 164 5.69 -5.88 0.36
N ASN A 165 5.19 -6.06 -0.86
CA ASN A 165 5.71 -7.02 -1.82
C ASN A 165 6.44 -6.30 -2.96
N VAL A 166 7.75 -6.53 -3.06
CA VAL A 166 8.62 -5.95 -4.08
C VAL A 166 9.17 -7.07 -4.98
N PRO A 167 8.79 -7.11 -6.26
CA PRO A 167 9.40 -8.02 -7.22
C PRO A 167 10.88 -7.71 -7.39
N GLY A 168 11.74 -8.68 -7.11
CA GLY A 168 13.17 -8.60 -7.35
C GLY A 168 13.61 -9.34 -8.62
N PRO A 169 14.90 -9.25 -8.98
CA PRO A 169 15.42 -9.85 -10.20
C PRO A 169 15.29 -11.38 -10.21
N GLN A 170 14.75 -11.94 -11.30
CA GLN A 170 14.56 -13.39 -11.47
C GLN A 170 15.79 -14.09 -12.06
N VAL A 171 16.83 -13.32 -12.38
CA VAL A 171 18.12 -13.84 -12.82
C VAL A 171 19.06 -13.99 -11.60
N PRO A 172 19.97 -14.98 -11.60
CA PRO A 172 20.99 -15.08 -10.56
C PRO A 172 21.83 -13.80 -10.50
N LEU A 173 22.00 -13.26 -9.30
CA LEU A 173 22.86 -12.10 -9.04
C LEU A 173 24.15 -12.55 -8.37
N TYR A 174 25.22 -11.76 -8.56
CA TYR A 174 26.53 -12.02 -7.98
C TYR A 174 27.12 -10.72 -7.43
N LEU A 175 27.84 -10.82 -6.32
CA LEU A 175 28.65 -9.76 -5.74
C LEU A 175 30.10 -10.22 -5.67
N ALA A 176 30.98 -9.60 -6.46
CA ALA A 176 32.41 -9.97 -6.54
C ALA A 176 32.64 -11.50 -6.77
N GLY A 177 31.81 -12.11 -7.62
CA GLY A 177 31.87 -13.55 -7.91
C GLY A 177 31.09 -14.45 -6.94
N ALA A 178 30.69 -13.94 -5.76
CA ALA A 178 29.83 -14.68 -4.83
C ALA A 178 28.37 -14.62 -5.28
N ARG A 179 27.72 -15.78 -5.40
CA ARG A 179 26.31 -15.87 -5.80
C ARG A 179 25.40 -15.37 -4.69
N LEU A 180 24.49 -14.46 -5.03
CA LEU A 180 23.42 -14.04 -4.13
C LEU A 180 22.46 -15.21 -3.89
N HIS A 181 22.36 -15.65 -2.64
CA HIS A 181 21.47 -16.75 -2.26
C HIS A 181 20.05 -16.27 -1.98
N MET A 182 19.91 -15.09 -1.38
CA MET A 182 18.63 -14.60 -0.85
C MET A 182 18.61 -13.08 -0.79
N LEU A 183 17.44 -12.51 -1.05
CA LEU A 183 17.11 -11.11 -0.76
C LEU A 183 16.04 -11.10 0.31
N VAL A 184 16.22 -10.29 1.35
CA VAL A 184 15.23 -10.07 2.40
C VAL A 184 14.95 -8.59 2.54
N GLY A 185 13.71 -8.24 2.86
CA GLY A 185 13.27 -6.86 3.01
C GLY A 185 13.02 -6.51 4.47
N LEU A 186 13.69 -5.48 4.96
CA LEU A 186 13.44 -4.93 6.29
C LEU A 186 12.70 -3.60 6.13
N GLY A 187 11.46 -3.55 6.58
CA GLY A 187 10.69 -2.31 6.58
C GLY A 187 10.73 -1.58 7.91
N PRO A 188 10.33 -0.30 7.91
CA PRO A 188 10.24 0.48 9.13
C PRO A 188 9.07 0.00 9.99
N ILE A 189 9.29 0.01 11.30
CA ILE A 189 8.24 -0.09 12.32
C ILE A 189 8.21 1.21 13.12
N MET A 190 7.02 1.56 13.60
CA MET A 190 6.77 2.77 14.37
C MET A 190 5.70 2.51 15.42
N ASP A 191 5.55 3.41 16.38
CA ASP A 191 4.50 3.29 17.39
C ASP A 191 3.13 3.09 16.72
N MET A 192 2.32 2.17 17.26
CA MET A 192 1.03 1.72 16.73
C MET A 192 1.09 0.87 15.45
N MET A 193 2.28 0.69 14.86
CA MET A 193 2.56 -0.16 13.70
C MET A 193 3.86 -0.94 13.96
N GLY A 194 3.82 -1.78 14.98
CA GLY A 194 4.98 -2.48 15.53
C GLY A 194 5.41 -3.71 14.74
N LEU A 195 4.73 -4.04 13.64
CA LEU A 195 5.02 -5.20 12.82
C LEU A 195 4.99 -4.86 11.33
N PHE A 196 6.06 -5.22 10.62
CA PHE A 196 6.19 -5.04 9.18
C PHE A 196 6.59 -6.34 8.50
N HIS A 197 5.98 -6.66 7.37
CA HIS A 197 6.33 -7.78 6.50
C HIS A 197 6.91 -7.27 5.17
N GLY A 198 8.19 -7.55 4.96
CA GLY A 198 8.91 -7.30 3.72
C GLY A 198 8.95 -8.58 2.88
N VAL A 199 8.35 -8.52 1.70
CA VAL A 199 8.30 -9.64 0.77
C VAL A 199 9.10 -9.31 -0.47
N ILE A 200 10.09 -10.15 -0.76
CA ILE A 200 10.95 -10.01 -1.93
C ILE A 200 10.98 -11.33 -2.67
N SER A 201 10.73 -11.30 -3.98
CA SER A 201 10.92 -12.46 -4.84
C SER A 201 12.18 -12.29 -5.68
N GLY A 202 12.97 -13.35 -5.84
CA GLY A 202 14.21 -13.28 -6.61
C GLY A 202 14.80 -14.67 -6.84
N ALA A 203 15.41 -14.88 -8.01
CA ALA A 203 16.06 -16.13 -8.39
C ALA A 203 15.24 -17.41 -8.09
N GLY A 204 13.93 -17.38 -8.34
CA GLY A 204 13.03 -18.53 -8.13
C GLY A 204 12.55 -18.74 -6.69
N LYS A 205 12.98 -17.91 -5.73
CA LYS A 205 12.52 -17.93 -4.34
C LYS A 205 11.72 -16.68 -3.99
N ILE A 206 10.95 -16.76 -2.92
CA ILE A 206 10.29 -15.62 -2.30
C ILE A 206 10.51 -15.65 -0.79
N SER A 207 11.02 -14.55 -0.24
CA SER A 207 11.19 -14.39 1.20
C SER A 207 10.01 -13.62 1.77
N ILE A 208 9.39 -14.13 2.83
CA ILE A 208 8.50 -13.34 3.68
C ILE A 208 9.26 -13.05 4.97
N THR A 209 9.84 -11.86 5.05
CA THR A 209 10.59 -11.38 6.22
C THR A 209 9.68 -10.54 7.08
N PHE A 210 9.75 -10.68 8.40
CA PHE A 210 9.08 -9.76 9.32
C PHE A 210 10.08 -9.04 10.22
N VAL A 211 9.70 -7.83 10.63
CA VAL A 211 10.44 -7.02 11.60
C VAL A 211 9.48 -6.54 12.67
N SER A 212 9.89 -6.68 13.93
CA SER A 212 9.20 -6.13 15.09
C SER A 212 10.23 -5.67 16.14
N CYS A 213 9.81 -5.44 17.38
CA CYS A 213 10.71 -5.22 18.51
C CYS A 213 10.49 -6.26 19.61
N ARG A 214 11.53 -6.48 20.42
CA ARG A 214 11.57 -7.56 21.42
C ARG A 214 10.46 -7.47 22.47
N GLU A 215 9.93 -6.28 22.72
CA GLU A 215 8.81 -6.09 23.65
C GLU A 215 7.48 -6.58 23.06
N LEU A 216 7.25 -6.37 21.76
CA LEU A 216 6.00 -6.77 21.09
C LEU A 216 6.07 -8.21 20.56
N MET A 217 7.27 -8.72 20.30
CA MET A 217 7.53 -10.08 19.82
C MET A 217 8.80 -10.62 20.48
N PRO A 218 8.72 -11.12 21.73
CA PRO A 218 9.87 -11.68 22.42
C PRO A 218 10.38 -12.99 21.80
N ASP A 219 9.52 -13.67 21.04
CA ASP A 219 9.67 -15.02 20.49
C ASP A 219 9.51 -15.04 18.95
N PRO A 220 10.41 -14.40 18.20
CA PRO A 220 10.30 -14.32 16.73
C PRO A 220 10.33 -15.69 16.05
N GLN A 221 11.01 -16.69 16.63
CA GLN A 221 11.06 -18.05 16.08
C GLN A 221 9.67 -18.71 16.08
N THR A 222 8.89 -18.54 17.14
CA THR A 222 7.50 -19.03 17.22
C THR A 222 6.65 -18.42 16.11
N TYR A 223 6.82 -17.12 15.83
CA TYR A 223 6.09 -16.47 14.76
C TYR A 223 6.53 -16.96 13.37
N ARG A 224 7.83 -17.19 13.15
CA ARG A 224 8.35 -17.83 11.93
C ARG A 224 7.72 -19.21 11.72
N GLU A 225 7.62 -20.02 12.77
CA GLU A 225 6.98 -21.34 12.72
C GLU A 225 5.49 -21.25 12.38
N CYS A 226 4.77 -20.31 13.00
CA CYS A 226 3.37 -20.04 12.65
C CYS A 226 3.19 -19.64 11.18
N LEU A 227 4.10 -18.81 10.63
CA LEU A 227 4.10 -18.45 9.21
C LEU A 227 4.36 -19.67 8.31
N GLN A 228 5.32 -20.52 8.68
CA GLN A 228 5.65 -21.73 7.94
C GLN A 228 4.49 -22.74 7.95
N GLU A 229 3.86 -22.96 9.10
CA GLU A 229 2.68 -23.81 9.21
C GLU A 229 1.51 -23.28 8.37
N ALA A 230 1.23 -21.97 8.43
CA ALA A 230 0.17 -21.37 7.64
C ALA A 230 0.41 -21.52 6.12
N TRP A 231 1.68 -21.47 5.70
CA TRP A 231 2.07 -21.79 4.33
C TRP A 231 1.82 -23.27 4.00
N ASP A 232 2.28 -24.18 4.85
CA ASP A 232 2.18 -25.62 4.60
C ASP A 232 0.72 -26.09 4.57
N GLU A 233 -0.14 -25.57 5.44
CA GLU A 233 -1.58 -25.82 5.43
C GLU A 233 -2.23 -25.35 4.12
N LEU A 234 -1.92 -24.12 3.67
CA LEU A 234 -2.47 -23.58 2.44
C LEU A 234 -1.97 -24.37 1.21
N ARG A 235 -0.69 -24.74 1.20
CA ARG A 235 -0.10 -25.56 0.14
C ARG A 235 -0.78 -26.94 0.10
N ALA A 236 -0.89 -27.63 1.23
CA ALA A 236 -1.53 -28.94 1.31
C ALA A 236 -3.01 -28.88 0.85
N ALA A 237 -3.78 -27.92 1.36
CA ALA A 237 -5.20 -27.76 1.03
C ALA A 237 -5.44 -27.40 -0.45
N THR A 238 -4.47 -26.79 -1.12
CA THR A 238 -4.59 -26.42 -2.54
C THR A 238 -4.16 -27.53 -3.48
N HIS A 239 -3.25 -28.42 -3.07
CA HIS A 239 -2.91 -29.63 -3.82
C HIS A 239 -4.09 -30.60 -3.97
N THR A 240 -5.02 -30.60 -3.02
CA THR A 240 -6.25 -31.41 -3.08
C THR A 240 -7.34 -30.80 -3.96
N LEU A 241 -7.18 -29.56 -4.43
CA LEU A 241 -8.15 -28.93 -5.33
C LEU A 241 -7.93 -29.44 -6.76
N ALA A 242 -9.01 -29.89 -7.41
CA ALA A 242 -8.96 -30.20 -8.83
C ALA A 242 -8.52 -28.94 -9.62
N PRO A 243 -7.57 -29.05 -10.57
CA PRO A 243 -7.04 -27.89 -11.27
C PRO A 243 -8.16 -27.18 -12.04
N VAL A 244 -8.33 -25.88 -11.80
CA VAL A 244 -9.30 -25.06 -12.51
C VAL A 244 -8.88 -25.01 -13.99
N LYS A 245 -9.64 -25.70 -14.85
CA LYS A 245 -9.47 -25.61 -16.31
C LYS A 245 -9.72 -24.17 -16.73
N ARG A 246 -8.66 -23.42 -17.00
CA ARG A 246 -8.74 -22.12 -17.66
C ARG A 246 -9.38 -22.33 -19.04
N SER A 247 -10.61 -21.86 -19.23
CA SER A 247 -11.21 -21.76 -20.56
C SER A 247 -10.26 -20.93 -21.43
N LYS A 248 -9.58 -21.58 -22.38
CA LYS A 248 -8.84 -20.90 -23.43
C LYS A 248 -9.86 -20.05 -24.20
N ARG A 249 -9.92 -18.76 -23.89
CA ARG A 249 -10.59 -17.80 -24.77
C ARG A 249 -9.84 -17.87 -26.10
N ARG A 250 -10.40 -18.60 -27.06
CA ARG A 250 -9.89 -18.71 -28.44
C ARG A 250 -9.68 -17.28 -28.94
N ALA A 251 -8.43 -16.90 -29.14
CA ALA A 251 -8.11 -15.76 -29.98
C ALA A 251 -8.59 -16.13 -31.38
N GLY A 252 -9.78 -15.63 -31.75
CA GLY A 252 -10.33 -15.77 -33.08
C GLY A 252 -9.46 -15.00 -34.07
N GLY A 253 -8.45 -15.67 -34.62
CA GLY A 253 -7.82 -15.25 -35.85
C GLY A 253 -8.84 -15.38 -36.98
N ARG A 254 -9.23 -14.25 -37.58
CA ARG A 254 -9.80 -14.20 -38.93
C ARG A 254 -8.98 -13.23 -39.74
N GLY A 255 -7.94 -13.76 -40.39
CA GLY A 255 -7.32 -13.17 -41.56
C GLY A 255 -8.09 -13.58 -42.82
N SER A 256 -8.53 -12.56 -43.55
CA SER A 256 -8.66 -12.42 -45.02
C SER A 256 -9.22 -13.54 -45.90
N GLY A 257 -10.23 -13.19 -46.72
CA GLY A 257 -10.41 -13.78 -48.05
C GLY A 257 -11.74 -13.51 -48.74
N ALA A 258 -11.68 -12.78 -49.87
CA ALA A 258 -12.61 -12.77 -51.02
C ALA A 258 -13.87 -11.86 -51.04
N ARG A 259 -13.64 -10.66 -51.61
CA ARG A 259 -14.25 -10.03 -52.82
C ARG A 259 -15.78 -9.96 -53.06
N ALA A 260 -16.17 -8.69 -53.29
CA ALA A 260 -16.93 -8.13 -54.44
C ALA A 260 -18.47 -8.06 -54.39
N GLY A 261 -18.96 -6.81 -54.43
CA GLY A 261 -20.32 -6.44 -54.80
C GLY A 261 -20.50 -4.92 -54.80
N LYS A 262 -20.24 -4.26 -55.95
CA LYS A 262 -20.63 -2.87 -56.22
C LYS A 262 -22.16 -2.80 -56.36
N VAL A 263 -22.86 -1.94 -55.62
CA VAL A 263 -24.07 -1.25 -56.13
C VAL A 263 -24.25 0.14 -55.47
N ALA A 264 -24.27 1.15 -56.35
CA ALA A 264 -24.91 2.47 -56.38
C ALA A 264 -25.16 3.33 -55.10
N ARG A 265 -24.65 4.57 -55.18
CA ARG A 265 -25.23 5.78 -54.56
C ARG A 265 -26.55 6.17 -55.24
N PRO A 266 -27.49 6.78 -54.50
CA PRO A 266 -28.23 7.93 -55.02
C PRO A 266 -27.96 9.21 -54.23
N LYS A 267 -28.05 10.34 -54.94
CA LYS A 267 -27.86 11.71 -54.44
C LYS A 267 -29.11 12.24 -53.70
N ALA A 268 -28.80 13.04 -52.67
CA ALA A 268 -29.51 14.12 -52.01
C ALA A 268 -30.95 14.52 -52.43
N LYS A 269 -31.77 14.81 -51.41
CA LYS A 269 -32.60 16.03 -51.36
C LYS A 269 -32.62 16.60 -49.94
N ALA A 270 -32.57 17.93 -49.92
CA ALA A 270 -32.40 18.81 -48.78
C ALA A 270 -33.70 19.10 -48.02
N SER A 271 -33.53 19.67 -46.81
CA SER A 271 -34.32 20.72 -46.14
C SER A 271 -34.34 20.44 -44.63
N ALA A 272 -34.26 21.36 -43.68
CA ALA A 272 -33.95 22.79 -43.61
C ALA A 272 -33.97 23.16 -42.10
N LYS A 273 -33.52 24.38 -41.77
CA LYS A 273 -33.70 25.13 -40.51
C LYS A 273 -32.74 24.76 -39.36
N LEU A 274 -32.06 25.69 -38.67
CA LEU A 274 -32.00 27.16 -38.65
C LEU A 274 -30.63 27.53 -38.02
N GLY A 275 -29.92 28.51 -38.58
CA GLY A 275 -28.98 29.36 -37.82
C GLY A 275 -29.74 30.60 -37.27
N PRO A 276 -29.09 31.76 -37.04
CA PRO A 276 -27.66 32.04 -36.95
C PRO A 276 -27.33 33.08 -35.82
N GLU A 277 -26.08 33.59 -35.84
CA GLU A 277 -25.67 34.95 -35.37
C GLU A 277 -25.43 35.20 -33.87
N THR A 278 -24.52 36.07 -33.40
CA THR A 278 -23.51 36.97 -33.99
C THR A 278 -22.56 37.47 -32.89
N LYS A 279 -21.42 38.04 -33.31
CA LYS A 279 -20.47 38.80 -32.50
C LYS A 279 -21.00 40.19 -32.07
N SER A 280 -20.61 40.59 -30.86
CA SER A 280 -19.91 41.86 -30.51
C SER A 280 -20.68 43.17 -30.19
N LYS A 281 -20.18 43.80 -29.09
CA LYS A 281 -20.18 45.21 -28.60
C LYS A 281 -21.02 45.39 -27.31
N SER A 282 -20.65 46.15 -26.27
CA SER A 282 -19.60 47.17 -26.07
C SER A 282 -19.48 47.57 -24.57
N LYS A 283 -18.24 47.86 -24.13
CA LYS A 283 -17.76 48.91 -23.17
C LYS A 283 -18.56 49.32 -21.92
N SER A 284 -17.91 49.22 -20.76
CA SER A 284 -17.45 50.31 -19.84
C SER A 284 -16.81 49.65 -18.59
N LYS A 285 -15.81 50.12 -17.84
CA LYS A 285 -15.05 51.37 -17.67
C LYS A 285 -13.74 50.98 -16.91
N ALA A 286 -12.58 51.42 -17.38
CA ALA A 286 -11.68 52.38 -16.70
C ALA A 286 -10.87 51.89 -15.48
N ARG A 287 -9.62 51.54 -15.78
CA ARG A 287 -8.34 51.70 -15.06
C ARG A 287 -8.30 52.83 -14.01
N VAL A 288 -7.69 52.59 -12.83
CA VAL A 288 -6.74 53.50 -12.11
C VAL A 288 -6.00 52.70 -11.01
N GLY A 289 -4.67 52.83 -10.98
CA GLY A 289 -3.78 52.37 -9.90
C GLY A 289 -3.58 53.44 -8.79
N PRO A 290 -2.45 53.41 -8.06
CA PRO A 290 -2.39 53.25 -6.61
C PRO A 290 -2.37 54.57 -5.81
N LYS A 291 -2.82 54.54 -4.54
CA LYS A 291 -2.46 55.56 -3.53
C LYS A 291 -2.25 54.98 -2.13
N THR A 292 -0.98 55.02 -1.74
CA THR A 292 -0.45 55.22 -0.38
C THR A 292 -1.32 56.07 0.54
N LYS A 293 -1.47 55.65 1.80
CA LYS A 293 -1.36 56.55 2.98
C LYS A 293 -0.63 55.85 4.12
N ALA A 294 0.60 56.31 4.32
CA ALA A 294 1.29 56.21 5.59
C ALA A 294 0.57 57.05 6.65
N LYS A 295 0.53 56.55 7.89
CA LYS A 295 0.60 57.40 9.08
C LYS A 295 1.68 56.85 10.01
N THR A 296 2.76 57.61 10.06
CA THR A 296 3.88 57.52 10.99
C THR A 296 3.54 58.31 12.26
N LYS A 297 3.92 57.79 13.44
CA LYS A 297 4.56 58.49 14.58
C LYS A 297 4.79 57.45 15.69
N ALA A 298 6.03 57.01 15.89
CA ALA A 298 7.05 57.57 16.82
C ALA A 298 6.84 57.04 18.26
N ARG A 299 7.65 56.07 18.71
CA ARG A 299 9.01 56.19 19.32
C ARG A 299 8.93 56.44 20.83
N ALA A 300 9.26 55.43 21.62
CA ALA A 300 9.94 55.61 22.90
C ALA A 300 10.81 54.37 23.18
N ALA A 301 12.11 54.62 23.20
CA ALA A 301 13.14 53.70 23.67
C ALA A 301 13.44 54.01 25.13
N ALA A 302 13.55 52.97 25.96
CA ALA A 302 14.40 52.87 27.14
C ALA A 302 14.44 51.36 27.47
N GLY A 303 15.56 50.65 27.55
CA GLY A 303 16.90 51.07 27.86
C GLY A 303 17.25 50.63 29.28
N ARG A 304 18.00 49.52 29.36
CA ARG A 304 19.04 49.14 30.35
C ARG A 304 18.77 48.03 31.38
N LYS A 305 19.65 47.02 31.22
CA LYS A 305 20.58 46.40 32.20
C LYS A 305 19.96 45.50 33.28
N ALA A 306 20.21 44.19 33.23
CA ALA A 306 21.45 43.48 33.57
C ALA A 306 21.77 43.48 35.07
N ALA A 307 21.71 42.29 35.69
CA ALA A 307 22.57 41.90 36.79
C ALA A 307 22.63 40.36 36.90
N ALA A 308 23.81 39.82 36.61
CA ALA A 308 24.23 38.49 36.96
C ALA A 308 24.70 38.44 38.43
N LYS A 309 24.51 37.31 39.11
CA LYS A 309 25.32 36.90 40.27
C LYS A 309 25.19 35.38 40.43
N LYS A 310 26.13 34.61 39.86
CA LYS A 310 27.29 33.99 40.53
C LYS A 310 26.94 33.18 41.79
N ARG A 311 27.24 31.87 41.68
CA ARG A 311 27.45 30.86 42.73
C ARG A 311 28.32 31.40 43.88
N PRO A 312 28.30 30.71 45.02
CA PRO A 312 29.54 30.20 45.59
C PRO A 312 29.53 28.68 45.71
N ALA A 313 30.74 28.14 45.75
CA ALA A 313 31.06 26.76 46.08
C ALA A 313 31.00 26.55 47.60
N ASN A 314 30.56 25.36 47.99
CA ASN A 314 31.31 24.43 48.83
C ASN A 314 31.00 23.01 48.34
#